data_AF-A0A1B9GXW3-F1
#
_entry.id   AF-A0A1B9GXW3-F1
#
_cell.length_a   1.000
_cell.length_b   1.000
_cell.length_c   1.000
_cell.angle_alpha   90.00
_cell.angle_beta   90.00
_cell.angle_gamma   90.00
#
_symmetry.space_group_name_H-M   'P 1'
#
loop_
_entity.id
_entity.type
_entity.pdbx_description
1 polymer ?
#
loop_
_entity_poly.entity_id
_entity_poly.type
_entity_poly.pdbx_seq_one_letter_code
_entity_poly.pdbx_strand_id
1 'polypeptide(L)'
;MDHFTGSNSLNSPEGSYSGESPLEGEPWHRSSENTLRKHTWPRTSDYDIVVSHYNEDLEMMRDSIKQVSDRLPRQATRRVIIYSKGPKNENKEGMEELLDMADEVVGLPNLGREGETYLSHIVRHYDAPSTNLADHTIFMQPHLAWHWVFLPRLERLLDPSTGFVSFGPYLSHTCGKDSTGQSFPRMADIYSMFRADLCPPEPVAATWAGQFMVSRKRILENQRRAYANLKAKFHEPTDHWIWKEGWWNNEPSNPTLGHALERSWPMIFNCTDASMAETCGEGHGVTCRCLD
;
A
#
# COMPACT_ATOMS: atom_id res chain seq x y z
N MET A 1 -53.53 -34.76 15.75
CA MET A 1 -52.32 -35.58 15.54
C MET A 1 -51.27 -34.67 14.94
N ASP A 2 -50.41 -34.24 15.85
CA ASP A 2 -49.00 -33.87 15.74
C ASP A 2 -48.58 -32.62 14.94
N HIS A 3 -48.28 -31.59 15.73
CA HIS A 3 -47.29 -30.54 15.50
C HIS A 3 -45.92 -31.12 15.11
N PHE A 4 -45.15 -30.41 14.28
CA PHE A 4 -43.73 -30.13 14.56
C PHE A 4 -43.23 -28.92 13.76
N THR A 5 -42.89 -27.87 14.50
CA THR A 5 -41.99 -26.77 14.11
C THR A 5 -40.56 -27.29 14.01
N GLY A 6 -39.78 -26.81 13.04
CA GLY A 6 -38.36 -27.16 12.91
C GLY A 6 -37.57 -26.09 12.17
N SER A 7 -37.13 -25.06 12.91
CA SER A 7 -35.95 -24.26 12.58
C SER A 7 -34.72 -25.16 12.59
N ASN A 8 -33.81 -25.02 11.62
CA ASN A 8 -32.41 -25.37 11.83
C ASN A 8 -31.50 -24.43 11.05
N SER A 9 -30.91 -23.51 11.80
CA SER A 9 -29.63 -22.87 11.50
C SER A 9 -28.51 -23.92 11.52
N LEU A 10 -27.67 -23.95 10.50
CA LEU A 10 -26.35 -24.59 10.53
C LEU A 10 -25.41 -23.65 9.77
N ASN A 11 -24.77 -22.73 10.51
CA ASN A 11 -23.40 -22.86 11.04
C ASN A 11 -22.34 -22.61 9.95
N SER A 12 -22.00 -21.32 9.78
CA SER A 12 -20.65 -20.92 9.35
C SER A 12 -19.68 -21.23 10.49
N PRO A 13 -18.51 -21.83 10.24
CA PRO A 13 -17.51 -22.00 11.27
C PRO A 13 -16.84 -20.64 11.51
N GLU A 14 -17.31 -19.90 12.49
CA GLU A 14 -16.46 -18.93 13.19
C GLU A 14 -15.37 -19.73 13.92
N GLY A 15 -14.23 -19.88 13.24
CA GLY A 15 -13.00 -20.32 13.90
C GLY A 15 -12.63 -19.28 14.95
N SER A 16 -12.98 -19.57 16.20
CA SER A 16 -12.45 -18.87 17.35
C SER A 16 -10.96 -19.18 17.44
N TYR A 17 -10.13 -18.26 16.94
CA TYR A 17 -8.72 -18.26 17.30
C TYR A 17 -8.67 -17.82 18.76
N SER A 18 -8.48 -18.77 19.67
CA SER A 18 -8.14 -18.49 21.06
C SER A 18 -6.76 -17.83 21.04
N GLY A 19 -6.75 -16.50 21.03
CA GLY A 19 -5.52 -15.73 21.19
C GLY A 19 -4.78 -16.26 22.41
N GLU A 20 -3.52 -16.65 22.23
CA GLU A 20 -2.64 -16.94 23.35
C GLU A 20 -2.71 -15.74 24.30
N SER A 21 -3.04 -15.99 25.57
CA SER A 21 -2.91 -14.98 26.62
C SER A 21 -1.51 -14.36 26.51
N PRO A 22 -1.37 -13.03 26.69
CA PRO A 22 -0.05 -12.40 26.68
C PRO A 22 0.86 -13.19 27.63
N LEU A 23 1.94 -13.76 27.11
CA LEU A 23 3.01 -14.26 27.96
C LEU A 23 3.47 -13.04 28.77
N GLU A 24 3.22 -13.07 30.09
CA GLU A 24 3.56 -11.98 31.00
C GLU A 24 5.05 -11.62 30.81
N GLY A 25 5.33 -10.52 30.10
CA GLY A 25 6.70 -10.03 29.87
C GLY A 25 6.97 -9.40 28.51
N GLU A 26 6.24 -9.77 27.44
CA GLU A 26 6.50 -9.24 26.11
C GLU A 26 5.83 -7.86 25.89
N PRO A 27 6.50 -6.86 25.27
CA PRO A 27 5.90 -5.55 24.99
C PRO A 27 4.92 -5.57 23.79
N TRP A 28 4.59 -6.75 23.29
CA TRP A 28 3.79 -6.99 22.09
C TRP A 28 2.93 -8.26 22.23
N HIS A 29 1.95 -8.41 21.35
CA HIS A 29 1.13 -9.62 21.24
C HIS A 29 1.02 -10.09 19.79
N ARG A 30 0.77 -11.38 19.61
CA ARG A 30 0.42 -11.97 18.32
C ARG A 30 -1.07 -11.71 18.05
N SER A 31 -1.39 -10.85 17.08
CA SER A 31 -2.79 -10.56 16.74
C SER A 31 -3.40 -11.54 15.74
N SER A 32 -2.56 -12.25 14.99
CA SER A 32 -2.90 -13.39 14.13
C SER A 32 -1.63 -14.21 13.86
N GLU A 33 -1.76 -15.37 13.22
CA GLU A 33 -0.62 -16.24 12.86
C GLU A 33 0.55 -15.47 12.24
N ASN A 34 0.26 -14.53 11.33
CA ASN A 34 1.26 -13.77 10.59
C ASN A 34 1.33 -12.29 11.01
N THR A 35 0.93 -11.92 12.24
CA THR A 35 0.98 -10.52 12.68
C THR A 35 1.44 -10.37 14.12
N LEU A 36 2.50 -9.57 14.32
CA LEU A 36 2.95 -9.10 15.62
C LEU A 36 2.62 -7.61 15.79
N ARG A 37 2.13 -7.22 16.97
CA ARG A 37 1.72 -5.85 17.25
C ARG A 37 2.11 -5.42 18.65
N LYS A 38 2.71 -4.23 18.79
CA LYS A 38 3.02 -3.63 20.10
C LYS A 38 1.76 -3.38 20.91
N HIS A 39 1.85 -3.52 22.24
CA HIS A 39 0.72 -3.20 23.13
C HIS A 39 0.35 -1.71 23.10
N THR A 40 1.34 -0.84 22.82
CA THR A 40 1.17 0.61 22.72
C THR A 40 0.65 1.06 21.35
N TRP A 41 0.26 0.14 20.46
CA TRP A 41 -0.26 0.45 19.14
C TRP A 41 -1.49 1.38 19.21
N PRO A 42 -1.46 2.56 18.55
CA PRO A 42 -2.62 3.44 18.54
C PRO A 42 -3.68 2.92 17.57
N ARG A 43 -4.94 2.91 18.01
CA ARG A 43 -6.08 2.43 17.21
C ARG A 43 -6.39 3.34 16.02
N THR A 44 -6.07 4.62 16.13
CA THR A 44 -6.22 5.62 15.07
C THR A 44 -4.93 6.44 14.99
N SER A 45 -4.66 7.01 13.82
CA SER A 45 -3.47 7.82 13.58
C SER A 45 -3.77 8.92 12.57
N ASP A 46 -3.05 10.03 12.69
CA ASP A 46 -3.00 11.06 11.65
C ASP A 46 -2.19 10.54 10.45
N TYR A 47 -1.07 9.83 10.73
CA TYR A 47 -0.20 9.26 9.70
C TYR A 47 0.05 7.76 9.85
N ASP A 48 -0.04 7.03 8.75
CA ASP A 48 0.54 5.68 8.65
C ASP A 48 1.78 5.72 7.75
N ILE A 49 2.90 5.20 8.24
CA ILE A 49 4.09 4.90 7.45
C ILE A 49 4.07 3.41 7.15
N VAL A 50 3.74 3.06 5.90
CA VAL A 50 3.57 1.68 5.44
C VAL A 50 4.76 1.29 4.59
N VAL A 51 5.53 0.31 5.08
CA VAL A 51 6.78 -0.14 4.47
C VAL A 51 6.59 -1.55 3.89
N SER A 52 6.92 -1.72 2.61
CA SER A 52 6.97 -3.04 1.97
C SER A 52 8.39 -3.61 2.02
N HIS A 53 8.67 -4.49 2.96
CA HIS A 53 9.99 -5.09 3.19
C HIS A 53 10.07 -6.53 2.67
N TYR A 54 11.19 -6.92 2.09
CA TYR A 54 11.53 -8.30 1.72
C TYR A 54 12.80 -8.78 2.45
N ASN A 55 13.97 -8.28 2.04
CA ASN A 55 15.29 -8.66 2.57
C ASN A 55 16.29 -7.50 2.55
N GLU A 56 15.78 -6.27 2.44
CA GLU A 56 16.57 -5.05 2.40
C GLU A 56 17.32 -4.81 3.71
N ASP A 57 18.35 -3.96 3.66
CA ASP A 57 19.17 -3.61 4.81
C ASP A 57 18.34 -2.91 5.90
N LEU A 58 18.37 -3.46 7.12
CA LEU A 58 17.53 -2.99 8.22
C LEU A 58 17.98 -1.65 8.80
N GLU A 59 19.28 -1.35 8.77
CA GLU A 59 19.78 -0.06 9.27
C GLU A 59 19.41 1.08 8.32
N MET A 60 19.52 0.84 7.00
CA MET A 60 19.01 1.74 5.98
C MET A 60 17.50 1.95 6.09
N MET A 61 16.75 0.90 6.39
CA MET A 61 15.31 1.00 6.63
C MET A 61 14.97 1.80 7.88
N ARG A 62 15.69 1.54 8.97
CA ARG A 62 15.55 2.29 10.23
C ARG A 62 15.81 3.77 10.01
N ASP A 63 16.88 4.12 9.29
CA ASP A 63 17.18 5.51 8.94
C ASP A 63 16.10 6.11 8.04
N SER A 64 15.63 5.39 7.02
CA SER A 64 14.57 5.87 6.12
C SER A 64 13.26 6.16 6.87
N ILE A 65 12.82 5.24 7.74
CA ILE A 65 11.64 5.43 8.60
C ILE A 65 11.82 6.64 9.51
N LYS A 66 13.02 6.79 10.11
CA LYS A 66 13.35 7.92 10.98
C LYS A 66 13.32 9.24 10.21
N GLN A 67 13.88 9.29 9.00
CA GLN A 67 13.88 10.48 8.16
C GLN A 67 12.47 10.93 7.78
N VAL A 68 11.56 10.01 7.47
CA VAL A 68 10.14 10.34 7.23
C VAL A 68 9.47 10.80 8.52
N SER A 69 9.64 10.02 9.58
CA SER A 69 9.08 10.27 10.91
C SER A 69 9.40 11.66 11.45
N ASP A 70 10.66 12.08 11.39
CA ASP A 70 11.12 13.36 11.94
C ASP A 70 10.58 14.59 11.19
N ARG A 71 10.03 14.38 9.99
CA ARG A 71 9.44 15.43 9.14
C ARG A 71 7.93 15.55 9.27
N LEU A 72 7.28 14.60 9.94
CA LEU A 72 5.85 14.70 10.24
C LEU A 72 5.61 15.77 11.33
N PRO A 73 4.42 16.40 11.35
CA PRO A 73 4.07 17.35 12.39
C PRO A 73 4.26 16.76 13.79
N ARG A 74 4.99 17.46 14.68
CA ARG A 74 5.37 16.93 16.01
C ARG A 74 4.22 16.50 16.90
N GLN A 75 3.04 17.10 16.72
CA GLN A 75 1.84 16.79 17.50
C GLN A 75 0.99 15.68 16.86
N ALA A 76 1.32 15.28 15.64
CA ALA A 76 0.58 14.25 14.94
C ALA A 76 0.94 12.86 15.48
N THR A 77 -0.09 12.07 15.69
CA THR A 77 0.01 10.64 15.96
C THR A 77 0.42 9.91 14.68
N ARG A 78 1.24 8.87 14.82
CA ARG A 78 1.68 8.07 13.68
C ARG A 78 1.78 6.60 14.03
N ARG A 79 1.70 5.74 13.02
CA ARG A 79 2.01 4.31 13.10
C ARG A 79 3.04 3.95 12.06
N VAL A 80 3.98 3.10 12.43
CA VAL A 80 4.87 2.43 11.50
C VAL A 80 4.42 0.98 11.32
N ILE A 81 4.09 0.62 10.08
CA ILE A 81 3.55 -0.69 9.73
C ILE A 81 4.47 -1.34 8.71
N ILE A 82 5.14 -2.41 9.10
CA ILE A 82 6.03 -3.14 8.21
C ILE A 82 5.31 -4.39 7.71
N TYR A 83 5.17 -4.48 6.40
CA TYR A 83 4.76 -5.72 5.75
C TYR A 83 6.02 -6.44 5.28
N SER A 84 6.30 -7.60 5.87
CA SER A 84 7.48 -8.41 5.55
C SER A 84 7.10 -9.54 4.62
N LYS A 85 7.81 -9.64 3.49
CA LYS A 85 7.59 -10.63 2.42
C LYS A 85 8.71 -11.67 2.30
N GLY A 86 9.79 -11.51 3.05
CA GLY A 86 10.99 -12.34 2.95
C GLY A 86 11.30 -13.08 4.24
N PRO A 87 12.53 -13.63 4.37
CA PRO A 87 12.85 -14.63 5.39
C PRO A 87 12.54 -14.23 6.84
N LYS A 88 12.50 -12.92 7.14
CA LYS A 88 12.14 -12.40 8.46
C LYS A 88 10.71 -12.73 8.89
N ASN A 89 9.81 -13.05 7.96
CA ASN A 89 8.44 -13.46 8.29
C ASN A 89 8.29 -14.99 8.48
N GLU A 90 9.35 -15.77 8.24
CA GLU A 90 9.31 -17.24 8.33
C GLU A 90 9.42 -17.74 9.78
N ASN A 91 9.88 -16.89 10.70
CA ASN A 91 10.00 -17.20 12.12
C ASN A 91 9.68 -15.98 13.00
N LYS A 92 9.52 -16.23 14.31
CA LYS A 92 9.10 -15.23 15.29
C LYS A 92 10.21 -14.19 15.51
N GLU A 93 11.45 -14.64 15.62
CA GLU A 93 12.62 -13.80 15.93
C GLU A 93 12.84 -12.73 14.85
N GLY A 94 12.68 -13.08 13.58
CA GLY A 94 12.79 -12.14 12.47
C GLY A 94 11.67 -11.08 12.48
N MET A 95 10.46 -11.44 12.90
CA MET A 95 9.36 -10.49 13.04
C MET A 95 9.56 -9.56 14.25
N GLU A 96 10.13 -10.06 15.34
CA GLU A 96 10.47 -9.24 16.53
C GLU A 96 11.54 -8.20 16.21
N GLU A 97 12.57 -8.56 15.45
CA GLU A 97 13.62 -7.64 15.02
C GLU A 97 13.07 -6.48 14.16
N LEU A 98 12.06 -6.75 13.32
CA LEU A 98 11.34 -5.70 12.59
C LEU A 98 10.49 -4.83 13.52
N LEU A 99 9.97 -5.42 14.60
CA LEU A 99 9.15 -4.71 15.60
C LEU A 99 9.98 -3.68 16.39
N ASP A 100 11.30 -3.79 16.42
CA ASP A 100 12.19 -2.76 17.00
C ASP A 100 12.07 -1.40 16.31
N MET A 101 11.58 -1.36 15.07
CA MET A 101 11.37 -0.11 14.32
C MET A 101 9.93 0.08 13.82
N ALA A 102 9.02 -0.81 14.19
CA ALA A 102 7.61 -0.77 13.81
C ALA A 102 6.69 -0.77 15.02
N ASP A 103 5.44 -0.38 14.82
CA ASP A 103 4.37 -0.59 15.79
C ASP A 103 3.65 -1.93 15.51
N GLU A 104 3.65 -2.38 14.25
CA GLU A 104 3.10 -3.66 13.80
C GLU A 104 3.91 -4.23 12.63
N VAL A 105 4.08 -5.55 12.65
CA VAL A 105 4.72 -6.32 11.58
C VAL A 105 3.75 -7.36 11.07
N VAL A 106 3.51 -7.37 9.75
CA VAL A 106 2.60 -8.30 9.08
C VAL A 106 3.38 -9.13 8.06
N GLY A 107 3.34 -10.46 8.19
CA GLY A 107 3.87 -11.39 7.20
C GLY A 107 2.95 -11.49 5.98
N LEU A 108 3.51 -11.37 4.78
CA LEU A 108 2.84 -11.61 3.50
C LEU A 108 3.66 -12.57 2.61
N PRO A 109 3.03 -13.30 1.68
CA PRO A 109 3.78 -14.02 0.66
C PRO A 109 4.51 -13.05 -0.27
N ASN A 110 5.64 -13.46 -0.86
CA ASN A 110 6.41 -12.66 -1.81
C ASN A 110 5.75 -12.56 -3.19
N LEU A 111 4.63 -11.81 -3.25
CA LEU A 111 3.81 -11.62 -4.45
C LEU A 111 3.68 -10.13 -4.78
N GLY A 112 3.66 -9.79 -6.06
CA GLY A 112 3.21 -8.48 -6.55
C GLY A 112 4.00 -7.27 -6.06
N ARG A 113 5.25 -7.46 -5.62
CA ARG A 113 6.15 -6.40 -5.12
C ARG A 113 5.51 -5.52 -4.04
N GLU A 114 5.87 -4.25 -4.00
CA GLU A 114 5.25 -3.24 -3.13
C GLU A 114 3.77 -2.99 -3.43
N GLY A 115 3.34 -3.16 -4.69
CA GLY A 115 1.96 -2.90 -5.10
C GLY A 115 0.93 -3.77 -4.36
N GLU A 116 1.19 -5.08 -4.27
CA GLU A 116 0.32 -6.00 -3.51
C GLU A 116 0.32 -5.68 -2.01
N THR A 117 1.47 -5.26 -1.46
CA THR A 117 1.57 -4.85 -0.06
C THR A 117 0.65 -3.67 0.24
N TYR A 118 0.65 -2.64 -0.61
CA TYR A 118 -0.16 -1.45 -0.41
C TYR A 118 -1.66 -1.74 -0.55
N LEU A 119 -2.04 -2.58 -1.52
CA LEU A 119 -3.41 -3.09 -1.63
C LEU A 119 -3.82 -3.90 -0.39
N SER A 120 -2.93 -4.73 0.14
CA SER A 120 -3.15 -5.50 1.37
C SER A 120 -3.40 -4.59 2.58
N HIS A 121 -2.64 -3.49 2.70
CA HIS A 121 -2.89 -2.49 3.73
C HIS A 121 -4.26 -1.83 3.58
N ILE A 122 -4.56 -1.31 2.38
CA ILE A 122 -5.85 -0.64 2.10
C ILE A 122 -7.01 -1.57 2.42
N VAL A 123 -7.02 -2.78 1.84
CA VAL A 123 -8.13 -3.74 2.01
C VAL A 123 -8.32 -4.17 3.47
N ARG A 124 -7.23 -4.31 4.23
CA ARG A 124 -7.27 -4.69 5.65
C ARG A 124 -7.91 -3.61 6.53
N HIS A 125 -7.66 -2.34 6.21
CA HIS A 125 -8.09 -1.21 7.05
C HIS A 125 -9.32 -0.47 6.55
N TYR A 126 -9.76 -0.72 5.30
CA TYR A 126 -10.81 0.03 4.61
C TYR A 126 -12.11 0.19 5.44
N ASP A 127 -12.61 -0.92 6.00
CA ASP A 127 -13.84 -0.94 6.82
C ASP A 127 -13.55 -1.29 8.29
N ALA A 128 -12.28 -1.26 8.72
CA ALA A 128 -11.88 -1.77 10.04
C ALA A 128 -12.17 -0.73 11.13
N PRO A 129 -13.19 -0.91 12.00
CA PRO A 129 -13.57 0.14 12.96
C PRO A 129 -12.52 0.34 14.05
N SER A 130 -11.71 -0.69 14.31
CA SER A 130 -10.76 -0.75 15.42
C SER A 130 -9.36 -0.27 15.07
N THR A 131 -9.00 -0.24 13.78
CA THR A 131 -7.67 0.19 13.32
C THR A 131 -7.73 1.30 12.29
N ASN A 132 -8.80 1.41 11.50
CA ASN A 132 -9.06 2.38 10.43
C ASN A 132 -7.87 2.76 9.51
N LEU A 133 -8.16 3.47 8.43
CA LEU A 133 -7.14 4.14 7.65
C LEU A 133 -6.69 5.40 8.40
N ALA A 134 -5.40 5.73 8.40
CA ALA A 134 -4.92 7.04 8.90
C ALA A 134 -5.49 8.21 8.08
N ASP A 135 -5.38 9.45 8.57
CA ASP A 135 -5.80 10.64 7.80
C ASP A 135 -4.99 10.74 6.51
N HIS A 136 -3.69 10.45 6.58
CA HIS A 136 -2.78 10.27 5.45
C HIS A 136 -1.95 8.99 5.60
N THR A 137 -1.80 8.24 4.52
CA THR A 137 -0.94 7.06 4.47
C THR A 137 0.24 7.31 3.54
N ILE A 138 1.45 7.16 4.06
CA ILE A 138 2.73 7.20 3.35
C ILE A 138 3.11 5.76 3.01
N PHE A 139 3.05 5.42 1.73
CA PHE A 139 3.52 4.13 1.22
C PHE A 139 4.94 4.29 0.71
N MET A 140 5.84 3.45 1.22
CA MET A 140 7.27 3.53 0.86
C MET A 140 7.93 2.16 0.76
N GLN A 141 9.09 2.15 0.10
CA GLN A 141 10.02 1.03 0.09
C GLN A 141 10.90 1.11 1.36
N PRO A 142 11.68 0.08 1.70
CA PRO A 142 12.56 0.12 2.87
C PRO A 142 13.62 1.20 2.77
N HIS A 143 14.04 1.56 1.55
CA HIS A 143 14.93 2.69 1.31
C HIS A 143 14.18 3.81 0.59
N LEU A 144 14.56 5.06 0.85
CA LEU A 144 14.03 6.23 0.15
C LEU A 144 14.60 6.33 -1.28
N ALA A 145 14.05 5.53 -2.20
CA ALA A 145 14.33 5.73 -3.62
C ALA A 145 14.00 7.19 -4.00
N TRP A 146 14.87 7.82 -4.79
CA TRP A 146 14.74 9.25 -5.13
C TRP A 146 14.66 10.17 -3.91
N HIS A 147 15.49 9.98 -2.89
CA HIS A 147 15.45 10.78 -1.66
C HIS A 147 15.48 12.30 -1.87
N TRP A 148 16.14 12.79 -2.94
CA TRP A 148 16.16 14.21 -3.34
C TRP A 148 14.83 14.73 -3.88
N VAL A 149 13.92 13.84 -4.29
CA VAL A 149 12.52 14.14 -4.64
C VAL A 149 11.62 13.90 -3.43
N PHE A 150 11.79 12.74 -2.77
CA PHE A 150 10.97 12.30 -1.65
C PHE A 150 10.96 13.35 -0.52
N LEU A 151 12.13 13.66 0.04
CA LEU A 151 12.21 14.46 1.26
C LEU A 151 11.72 15.89 1.05
N PRO A 152 12.10 16.61 -0.04
CA PRO A 152 11.56 17.95 -0.28
C PRO A 152 10.06 17.96 -0.51
N ARG A 153 9.48 16.94 -1.15
CA ARG A 153 8.03 16.84 -1.31
C ARG A 153 7.34 16.57 0.02
N LEU A 154 7.88 15.66 0.84
CA LEU A 154 7.34 15.42 2.17
C LEU A 154 7.35 16.71 3.02
N GLU A 155 8.43 17.48 3.00
CA GLU A 155 8.55 18.71 3.79
C GLU A 155 7.66 19.86 3.30
N ARG A 156 7.48 19.99 1.98
CA ARG A 156 6.85 21.18 1.38
C ARG A 156 5.40 20.97 0.97
N LEU A 157 5.04 19.73 0.67
CA LEU A 157 3.76 19.40 0.06
C LEU A 157 2.84 18.62 0.99
N LEU A 158 3.30 18.22 2.17
CA LEU A 158 2.45 17.59 3.17
C LEU A 158 1.68 18.66 3.95
N ASP A 159 0.38 18.73 3.71
CA ASP A 159 -0.56 19.46 4.58
C ASP A 159 -1.93 18.75 4.63
N PRO A 160 -2.83 19.15 5.54
CA PRO A 160 -4.13 18.48 5.71
C PRO A 160 -5.01 18.41 4.45
N SER A 161 -4.85 19.34 3.51
CA SER A 161 -5.58 19.37 2.22
C SER A 161 -4.92 18.52 1.14
N THR A 162 -3.76 17.92 1.41
CA THR A 162 -3.07 17.12 0.41
C THR A 162 -3.76 15.78 0.24
N GLY A 163 -4.27 15.54 -0.96
CA GLY A 163 -4.93 14.31 -1.31
C GLY A 163 -3.99 13.25 -1.84
N PHE A 164 -3.08 13.61 -2.75
CA PHE A 164 -2.10 12.68 -3.30
C PHE A 164 -0.80 13.42 -3.64
N VAL A 165 0.34 12.82 -3.29
CA VAL A 165 1.65 13.28 -3.74
C VAL A 165 2.54 12.07 -3.98
N SER A 166 3.20 12.03 -5.14
CA SER A 166 4.23 11.03 -5.40
C SER A 166 5.54 11.47 -4.79
N PHE A 167 6.32 10.52 -4.28
CA PHE A 167 7.69 10.75 -3.84
C PHE A 167 8.74 10.31 -4.86
N GLY A 168 8.31 9.73 -6.00
CA GLY A 168 9.14 9.50 -7.18
C GLY A 168 8.84 10.50 -8.30
N PRO A 169 9.59 10.47 -9.41
CA PRO A 169 9.31 11.32 -10.56
C PRO A 169 7.88 11.16 -11.09
N TYR A 170 7.26 12.28 -11.44
CA TYR A 170 6.01 12.27 -12.21
C TYR A 170 6.30 11.98 -13.68
N LEU A 171 5.40 11.24 -14.29
CA LEU A 171 5.37 10.88 -15.70
C LEU A 171 3.96 11.06 -16.23
N SER A 172 3.80 10.90 -17.53
CA SER A 172 2.49 10.76 -18.15
C SER A 172 2.41 9.43 -18.89
N HIS A 173 1.19 8.95 -19.09
CA HIS A 173 0.93 7.81 -19.96
C HIS A 173 -0.36 7.99 -20.74
N THR A 174 -0.44 7.35 -21.90
CA THR A 174 -1.68 7.19 -22.66
C THR A 174 -2.00 5.70 -22.70
N CYS A 175 -2.96 5.27 -21.88
CA CYS A 175 -3.46 3.90 -21.80
C CYS A 175 -2.38 2.81 -21.80
N GLY A 176 -1.42 2.94 -20.89
CA GLY A 176 -0.32 1.99 -20.71
C GLY A 176 0.95 2.34 -21.45
N LYS A 177 0.94 3.24 -22.43
CA LYS A 177 2.18 3.74 -23.02
C LYS A 177 2.68 4.95 -22.25
N ASP A 178 3.75 4.80 -21.47
CA ASP A 178 4.32 5.91 -20.69
C ASP A 178 5.20 6.84 -21.52
N SER A 179 5.48 8.02 -20.97
CA SER A 179 6.28 9.07 -21.61
C SER A 179 7.74 8.67 -21.87
N THR A 180 8.20 7.54 -21.32
CA THR A 180 9.53 6.98 -21.58
C THR A 180 9.53 5.94 -22.70
N GLY A 181 8.35 5.64 -23.25
CA GLY A 181 8.17 4.68 -24.33
C GLY A 181 7.94 3.24 -23.86
N GLN A 182 7.83 2.99 -22.56
CA GLN A 182 7.48 1.67 -22.03
C GLN A 182 5.97 1.42 -22.17
N SER A 183 5.60 0.14 -22.26
CA SER A 183 4.22 -0.29 -22.47
C SER A 183 3.76 -1.23 -21.35
N PHE A 184 2.72 -0.81 -20.64
CA PHE A 184 2.04 -1.50 -19.56
C PHE A 184 0.53 -1.51 -19.82
N PRO A 185 0.02 -2.38 -20.71
CA PRO A 185 -1.38 -2.34 -21.15
C PRO A 185 -2.40 -2.36 -20.01
N ARG A 186 -2.08 -3.06 -18.90
CA ARG A 186 -2.96 -3.17 -17.72
C ARG A 186 -3.23 -1.85 -17.00
N MET A 187 -2.44 -0.80 -17.26
CA MET A 187 -2.76 0.55 -16.79
C MET A 187 -4.11 1.04 -17.33
N ALA A 188 -4.52 0.63 -18.55
CA ALA A 188 -5.83 0.97 -19.10
C ALA A 188 -6.98 0.29 -18.33
N ASP A 189 -6.80 -0.97 -17.92
CA ASP A 189 -7.78 -1.69 -17.11
C ASP A 189 -7.85 -1.13 -15.69
N ILE A 190 -6.70 -0.77 -15.10
CA ILE A 190 -6.63 -0.13 -13.79
C ILE A 190 -7.34 1.23 -13.83
N TYR A 191 -7.09 2.05 -14.85
CA TYR A 191 -7.84 3.29 -15.05
C TYR A 191 -9.35 3.01 -15.06
N SER A 192 -9.77 2.04 -15.88
CA SER A 192 -11.20 1.72 -16.03
C SER A 192 -11.84 1.22 -14.75
N MET A 193 -11.10 0.42 -13.97
CA MET A 193 -11.56 -0.09 -12.69
C MET A 193 -11.78 1.01 -11.64
N PHE A 194 -10.92 2.02 -11.60
CA PHE A 194 -10.92 3.04 -10.53
C PHE A 194 -11.59 4.35 -10.92
N ARG A 195 -11.55 4.73 -12.19
CA ARG A 195 -12.23 5.93 -12.71
C ARG A 195 -13.65 5.63 -13.20
N ALA A 196 -14.02 4.35 -13.32
CA ALA A 196 -15.30 3.89 -13.86
C ALA A 196 -15.60 4.47 -15.26
N ASP A 197 -14.54 4.66 -16.05
CA ASP A 197 -14.59 5.21 -17.41
C ASP A 197 -13.50 4.55 -18.26
N LEU A 198 -13.64 4.56 -19.58
CA LEU A 198 -12.59 4.06 -20.46
C LEU A 198 -11.34 4.92 -20.33
N CYS A 199 -10.18 4.27 -20.46
CA CYS A 199 -8.93 5.01 -20.48
C CYS A 199 -8.92 6.05 -21.62
N PRO A 200 -8.64 7.33 -21.32
CA PRO A 200 -8.75 8.40 -22.30
C PRO A 200 -7.62 8.33 -23.34
N PRO A 201 -7.86 8.80 -24.58
CA PRO A 201 -6.80 8.95 -25.57
C PRO A 201 -5.81 10.07 -25.22
N GLU A 202 -6.14 10.94 -24.26
CA GLU A 202 -5.25 11.96 -23.72
C GLU A 202 -4.29 11.40 -22.65
N PRO A 203 -3.09 12.00 -22.49
CA PRO A 203 -2.19 11.63 -21.41
C PRO A 203 -2.79 11.86 -20.02
N VAL A 204 -2.51 10.95 -19.08
CA VAL A 204 -2.83 11.10 -17.65
C VAL A 204 -1.59 10.88 -16.80
N ALA A 205 -1.59 11.41 -15.58
CA ALA A 205 -0.45 11.31 -14.66
C ALA A 205 -0.12 9.85 -14.28
N ALA A 206 1.18 9.54 -14.29
CA ALA A 206 1.80 8.34 -13.77
C ALA A 206 3.01 8.70 -12.90
N THR A 207 3.56 7.71 -12.20
CA THR A 207 4.72 7.91 -11.32
C THR A 207 5.71 6.76 -11.43
N TRP A 208 6.95 7.01 -11.02
CA TRP A 208 7.94 5.95 -10.78
C TRP A 208 8.17 5.69 -9.29
N ALA A 209 8.86 4.58 -9.01
CA ALA A 209 9.34 4.13 -7.69
C ALA A 209 8.28 3.67 -6.69
N GLY A 210 6.99 3.87 -6.97
CA GLY A 210 5.90 3.33 -6.14
C GLY A 210 5.80 3.93 -4.75
N GLN A 211 6.51 5.02 -4.44
CA GLN A 211 6.45 5.69 -3.14
C GLN A 211 5.58 6.94 -3.24
N PHE A 212 4.61 7.09 -2.35
CA PHE A 212 3.64 8.18 -2.38
C PHE A 212 2.95 8.36 -1.04
N MET A 213 2.27 9.49 -0.88
CA MET A 213 1.28 9.71 0.17
C MET A 213 -0.10 9.90 -0.44
N VAL A 214 -1.11 9.39 0.25
CA VAL A 214 -2.51 9.55 -0.12
C VAL A 214 -3.37 9.82 1.11
N SER A 215 -4.40 10.65 0.99
CA SER A 215 -5.38 10.89 2.04
C SER A 215 -6.38 9.74 2.19
N ARG A 216 -6.95 9.61 3.40
CA ARG A 216 -8.08 8.73 3.67
C ARG A 216 -9.22 8.95 2.69
N LYS A 217 -9.54 10.23 2.43
CA LYS A 217 -10.64 10.63 1.56
C LYS A 217 -10.51 9.97 0.19
N ARG A 218 -9.34 10.08 -0.45
CA ARG A 218 -9.10 9.51 -1.78
C ARG A 218 -9.05 7.99 -1.82
N ILE A 219 -8.61 7.35 -0.73
CA ILE A 219 -8.75 5.90 -0.61
C ILE A 219 -10.24 5.52 -0.59
N LEU A 220 -11.05 6.22 0.21
CA LEU A 220 -12.47 5.93 0.41
C LEU A 220 -13.39 6.35 -0.74
N GLU A 221 -12.93 7.22 -1.65
CA GLU A 221 -13.64 7.55 -2.90
C GLU A 221 -13.79 6.33 -3.83
N ASN A 222 -12.92 5.33 -3.70
CA ASN A 222 -12.95 4.12 -4.50
C ASN A 222 -13.51 2.96 -3.70
N GLN A 223 -14.46 2.20 -4.27
CA GLN A 223 -15.04 1.06 -3.56
C GLN A 223 -13.99 0.01 -3.18
N ARG A 224 -14.04 -0.49 -1.94
CA ARG A 224 -13.17 -1.56 -1.42
C ARG A 224 -12.98 -2.73 -2.40
N ARG A 225 -14.03 -3.11 -3.12
CA ARG A 225 -13.98 -4.20 -4.10
C ARG A 225 -12.98 -3.97 -5.24
N ALA A 226 -12.73 -2.72 -5.65
CA ALA A 226 -11.74 -2.42 -6.68
C ALA A 226 -10.33 -2.80 -6.20
N TYR A 227 -9.97 -2.35 -5.00
CA TYR A 227 -8.70 -2.74 -4.35
C TYR A 227 -8.60 -4.26 -4.15
N ALA A 228 -9.65 -4.89 -3.63
CA ALA A 228 -9.67 -6.33 -3.37
C ALA A 228 -9.54 -7.16 -4.66
N ASN A 229 -10.24 -6.76 -5.73
CA ASN A 229 -10.18 -7.45 -7.02
C ASN A 229 -8.79 -7.31 -7.66
N LEU A 230 -8.20 -6.11 -7.64
CA LEU A 230 -6.86 -5.92 -8.15
C LEU A 230 -5.83 -6.72 -7.33
N LYS A 231 -5.97 -6.72 -5.99
CA LYS A 231 -5.12 -7.52 -5.10
C LYS A 231 -5.20 -9.00 -5.46
N ALA A 232 -6.42 -9.53 -5.65
CA ALA A 232 -6.64 -10.94 -5.93
C ALA A 232 -5.89 -11.43 -7.19
N LYS A 233 -5.62 -10.53 -8.16
CA LYS A 233 -4.83 -10.88 -9.36
C LYS A 233 -3.39 -11.26 -9.09
N PHE A 234 -2.80 -10.80 -7.99
CA PHE A 234 -1.47 -11.24 -7.56
C PHE A 234 -1.46 -12.63 -6.93
N HIS A 235 -2.63 -13.17 -6.59
CA HIS A 235 -2.81 -14.45 -5.90
C HIS A 235 -3.41 -15.53 -6.81
N GLU A 236 -3.52 -15.26 -8.12
CA GLU A 236 -3.98 -16.24 -9.10
C GLU A 236 -2.97 -17.39 -9.27
N PRO A 237 -3.42 -18.62 -9.55
CA PRO A 237 -2.54 -19.75 -9.87
C PRO A 237 -1.54 -19.42 -10.99
N THR A 238 -0.33 -20.01 -10.96
CA THR A 238 0.76 -19.67 -11.90
C THR A 238 0.46 -19.99 -13.37
N ASP A 239 -0.54 -20.81 -13.66
CA ASP A 239 -1.03 -21.11 -15.01
C ASP A 239 -2.05 -20.09 -15.53
N HIS A 240 -2.55 -19.20 -14.68
CA HIS A 240 -3.45 -18.11 -15.03
C HIS A 240 -2.80 -17.16 -16.05
N TRP A 241 -3.60 -16.59 -16.96
CA TRP A 241 -3.11 -15.77 -18.08
C TRP A 241 -2.34 -14.51 -17.65
N ILE A 242 -2.63 -13.99 -16.45
CA ILE A 242 -1.96 -12.78 -15.90
C ILE A 242 -0.44 -12.95 -15.76
N TRP A 243 0.04 -14.19 -15.62
CA TRP A 243 1.47 -14.51 -15.54
C TRP A 243 2.11 -14.77 -16.90
N LYS A 244 1.29 -14.88 -17.96
CA LYS A 244 1.74 -15.15 -19.34
C LYS A 244 1.82 -13.89 -20.19
N GLU A 245 1.29 -12.76 -19.71
CA GLU A 245 1.35 -11.48 -20.40
C GLU A 245 2.56 -10.64 -20.01
N GLY A 246 2.86 -9.64 -20.84
CA GLY A 246 3.92 -8.67 -20.56
C GLY A 246 5.31 -9.22 -20.85
N TRP A 247 6.23 -9.01 -19.90
CA TRP A 247 7.63 -9.37 -20.07
C TRP A 247 7.87 -10.87 -19.91
N TRP A 248 8.98 -11.35 -20.47
CA TRP A 248 9.34 -12.77 -20.48
C TRP A 248 9.69 -13.33 -19.08
N ASN A 249 9.94 -12.47 -18.10
CA ASN A 249 10.27 -12.81 -16.70
C ASN A 249 9.14 -12.45 -15.72
N ASN A 250 7.88 -12.62 -16.14
CA ASN A 250 6.69 -12.31 -15.36
C ASN A 250 6.43 -13.35 -14.25
N GLU A 251 7.25 -13.29 -13.19
CA GLU A 251 7.13 -14.16 -12.02
C GLU A 251 6.24 -13.52 -10.92
N PRO A 252 5.60 -14.32 -10.05
CA PRO A 252 4.69 -13.79 -9.04
C PRO A 252 5.29 -12.73 -8.11
N SER A 253 6.59 -12.78 -7.80
CA SER A 253 7.29 -11.81 -6.95
C SER A 253 7.65 -10.50 -7.67
N ASN A 254 7.80 -10.53 -9.00
CA ASN A 254 8.15 -9.37 -9.82
C ASN A 254 7.30 -9.30 -11.11
N PRO A 255 5.97 -9.22 -11.00
CA PRO A 255 5.12 -9.40 -12.17
C PRO A 255 4.94 -8.13 -12.98
N THR A 256 4.64 -8.27 -14.27
CA THR A 256 4.30 -7.15 -15.17
C THR A 256 3.17 -6.29 -14.58
N LEU A 257 2.16 -6.92 -13.97
CA LEU A 257 1.05 -6.22 -13.30
C LEU A 257 1.55 -5.35 -12.14
N GLY A 258 2.61 -5.76 -11.44
CA GLY A 258 3.22 -4.97 -10.36
C GLY A 258 3.84 -3.67 -10.89
N HIS A 259 4.55 -3.75 -12.02
CA HIS A 259 5.12 -2.56 -12.67
C HIS A 259 4.04 -1.62 -13.24
N ALA A 260 2.95 -2.19 -13.76
CA ALA A 260 1.79 -1.40 -14.18
C ALA A 260 1.13 -0.69 -12.96
N LEU A 261 0.94 -1.40 -11.85
CA LEU A 261 0.37 -0.85 -10.63
C LEU A 261 1.25 0.26 -10.02
N GLU A 262 2.57 0.09 -10.00
CA GLU A 262 3.53 1.11 -9.54
C GLU A 262 3.28 2.47 -10.21
N ARG A 263 3.02 2.46 -11.52
CA ARG A 263 2.76 3.68 -12.32
C ARG A 263 1.36 4.23 -12.13
N SER A 264 0.44 3.41 -11.65
CA SER A 264 -1.00 3.70 -11.66
C SER A 264 -1.51 4.42 -10.43
N TRP A 265 -0.70 4.55 -9.38
CA TRP A 265 -1.16 5.15 -8.12
C TRP A 265 -1.81 6.53 -8.25
N PRO A 266 -1.31 7.49 -9.06
CA PRO A 266 -1.98 8.77 -9.24
C PRO A 266 -3.41 8.62 -9.74
N MET A 267 -3.62 7.86 -10.82
CA MET A 267 -4.95 7.67 -11.39
C MET A 267 -5.87 6.79 -10.52
N ILE A 268 -5.33 5.86 -9.73
CA ILE A 268 -6.10 5.12 -8.73
C ILE A 268 -6.75 6.11 -7.73
N PHE A 269 -6.03 7.16 -7.36
CA PHE A 269 -6.48 8.17 -6.39
C PHE A 269 -6.94 9.48 -7.03
N ASN A 270 -7.41 9.45 -8.28
CA ASN A 270 -7.97 10.62 -8.97
C ASN A 270 -7.01 11.83 -9.06
N CYS A 271 -5.73 11.58 -9.18
CA CYS A 271 -4.70 12.56 -9.47
C CYS A 271 -4.20 12.34 -10.89
N THR A 272 -4.92 12.88 -11.88
CA THR A 272 -4.77 12.51 -13.29
C THR A 272 -4.13 13.59 -14.17
N ASP A 273 -3.80 14.76 -13.63
CA ASP A 273 -3.22 15.88 -14.38
C ASP A 273 -1.83 15.53 -14.95
N ALA A 274 -1.78 15.21 -16.24
CA ALA A 274 -0.55 14.86 -16.93
C ALA A 274 0.48 16.00 -17.00
N SER A 275 0.05 17.27 -16.85
CA SER A 275 0.99 18.40 -16.86
C SER A 275 1.99 18.36 -15.70
N MET A 276 1.70 17.59 -14.65
CA MET A 276 2.63 17.33 -13.55
C MET A 276 3.92 16.63 -14.03
N ALA A 277 3.86 15.83 -15.10
CA ALA A 277 5.06 15.22 -15.68
C ALA A 277 6.07 16.26 -16.15
N GLU A 278 5.58 17.35 -16.75
CA GLU A 278 6.41 18.42 -17.32
C GLU A 278 6.76 19.50 -16.29
N THR A 279 5.76 19.93 -15.51
CA THR A 279 5.89 21.05 -14.56
C THR A 279 6.57 20.65 -13.26
N CYS A 280 6.43 19.38 -12.88
CA CYS A 280 7.06 18.84 -11.69
C CYS A 280 8.23 17.95 -12.05
N GLY A 281 8.01 16.84 -12.76
CA GLY A 281 9.05 15.82 -12.96
C GLY A 281 9.61 15.36 -11.61
N GLU A 282 10.80 15.86 -11.25
CA GLU A 282 11.48 15.67 -9.96
C GLU A 282 11.31 16.85 -8.97
N GLY A 283 10.71 17.94 -9.41
CA GLY A 283 10.45 19.15 -8.65
C GLY A 283 9.42 18.98 -7.54
N HIS A 284 9.32 20.01 -6.70
CA HIS A 284 8.58 20.01 -5.45
C HIS A 284 7.84 21.36 -5.25
N GLY A 285 7.36 21.94 -6.36
CA GLY A 285 6.48 23.11 -6.34
C GLY A 285 5.11 22.76 -5.76
N VAL A 286 4.37 23.76 -5.28
CA VAL A 286 3.06 23.55 -4.62
C VAL A 286 2.00 22.89 -5.51
N THR A 287 2.19 22.94 -6.83
CA THR A 287 1.36 22.26 -7.84
C THR A 287 1.70 20.77 -8.01
N CYS A 288 2.77 20.28 -7.39
CA CYS A 288 3.25 18.89 -7.51
C CYS A 288 2.54 17.93 -6.56
N ARG A 289 1.26 18.19 -6.31
CA ARG A 289 0.35 17.39 -5.49
C ARG A 289 -1.08 17.61 -5.99
N CYS A 290 -1.94 16.63 -5.73
CA CYS A 290 -3.38 16.80 -5.85
C CYS A 290 -3.97 17.12 -4.48
N LEU A 291 -4.90 18.09 -4.44
CA LEU A 291 -5.58 18.53 -3.23
C LEU A 291 -6.95 17.86 -3.10
N ASP A 292 -7.41 17.60 -1.88
CA ASP A 292 -8.75 17.08 -1.60
C ASP A 292 -9.88 18.09 -1.82
#